data_AF-Q6ELM1-F1
#
_entry.id   AF-Q6ELM1-F1
#
_cell.length_a   1.000
_cell.length_b   1.000
_cell.length_c   1.000
_cell.angle_alpha   90.00
_cell.angle_beta   90.00
_cell.angle_gamma   90.00
#
_symmetry.space_group_name_H-M   'P 1'
#
loop_
_entity.id
_entity.type
_entity.pdbx_description
1 polymer ?
#
loop_
_entity_poly.entity_id
_entity_poly.type
_entity_poly.pdbx_seq_one_letter_code
_entity_poly.pdbx_strand_id
1 'polypeptide(L)' 'PAPCQLQAERAFLGAVQALLANSSTSAPLSGIHVPQCRADGEWSRVQCDGPPEQVFEWYEQWRA' A
#
# COMPACT_ATOMS: atom_id res chain seq x y z
N PRO A 1 13.90 -7.85 11.39
CA PRO A 1 12.81 -6.89 11.06
C PRO A 1 11.87 -6.75 12.27
N ALA A 2 11.42 -5.51 12.54
CA ALA A 2 10.46 -5.23 13.59
C ALA A 2 9.09 -5.84 13.26
N PRO A 3 8.22 -6.11 14.25
CA PRO A 3 6.90 -6.70 13.99
C PRO A 3 6.07 -5.92 12.97
N CYS A 4 6.09 -4.58 13.01
CA CYS A 4 5.43 -3.73 12.01
C CYS A 4 5.93 -4.04 10.58
N GLN A 5 7.25 -4.12 10.39
CA GLN A 5 7.85 -4.34 9.07
C GLN A 5 7.47 -5.71 8.49
N LEU A 6 7.49 -6.76 9.32
CA LEU A 6 7.06 -8.10 8.89
C LEU A 6 5.57 -8.12 8.49
N GLN A 7 4.74 -7.37 9.19
CA GLN A 7 3.32 -7.26 8.86
C GLN A 7 3.10 -6.44 7.58
N ALA A 8 3.85 -5.36 7.41
CA ALA A 8 3.83 -4.52 6.20
C ALA A 8 4.19 -5.34 4.95
N GLU A 9 5.27 -6.13 5.01
CA GLU A 9 5.70 -7.00 3.92
C GLU A 9 4.62 -8.03 3.54
N ARG A 10 4.02 -8.69 4.53
CA ARG A 10 2.95 -9.67 4.29
C ARG A 10 1.70 -9.03 3.68
N ALA A 11 1.28 -7.88 4.20
CA ALA A 11 0.14 -7.14 3.69
C ALA A 11 0.38 -6.66 2.25
N PHE A 12 1.57 -6.12 1.97
CA PHE A 12 1.97 -5.70 0.63
C PHE A 12 1.92 -6.85 -0.38
N LEU A 13 2.50 -8.00 -0.05
CA LEU A 13 2.47 -9.17 -0.94
C LEU A 13 1.04 -9.65 -1.21
N GLY A 14 0.17 -9.66 -0.18
CA GLY A 14 -1.24 -9.98 -0.34
C GLY A 14 -1.98 -9.01 -1.27
N ALA A 15 -1.70 -7.72 -1.14
CA ALA A 15 -2.27 -6.69 -2.02
C ALA A 15 -1.84 -6.89 -3.48
N VAL A 16 -0.56 -7.14 -3.74
CA VAL A 16 -0.06 -7.42 -5.09
C VAL A 16 -0.73 -8.66 -5.69
N GLN A 17 -0.85 -9.74 -4.92
CA GLN A 17 -1.53 -10.95 -5.37
C GLN A 17 -3.00 -10.69 -5.73
N ALA A 18 -3.72 -9.94 -4.91
CA ALA A 18 -5.11 -9.59 -5.16
C ALA A 18 -5.28 -8.73 -6.43
N LEU A 19 -4.37 -7.79 -6.67
CA LEU A 19 -4.36 -6.96 -7.88
C LEU A 19 -4.11 -7.79 -9.14
N LEU A 20 -3.17 -8.73 -9.09
CA LEU A 20 -2.86 -9.61 -10.21
C LEU A 20 -4.00 -10.59 -10.52
N ALA A 21 -4.71 -11.06 -9.49
CA ALA A 21 -5.83 -11.99 -9.66
C ALA A 21 -7.10 -11.34 -10.23
N ASN A 22 -7.37 -10.06 -9.89
CA ASN A 22 -8.57 -9.33 -10.30
C ASN A 22 -8.29 -8.30 -11.41
N SER A 23 -7.52 -8.69 -12.43
CA SER A 23 -7.06 -7.84 -13.53
C SER A 23 -8.17 -7.19 -14.38
N SER A 24 -9.44 -7.60 -14.21
CA SER A 24 -10.61 -7.10 -14.95
C SER A 24 -11.44 -6.03 -14.22
N THR A 25 -11.16 -5.76 -12.94
CA THR A 25 -11.88 -4.75 -12.16
C THR A 25 -10.90 -3.75 -11.58
N SER A 26 -11.24 -2.46 -11.63
CA SER A 26 -10.58 -1.43 -10.83
C SER A 26 -10.78 -1.82 -9.36
N ALA A 27 -9.85 -2.59 -8.80
CA ALA A 27 -9.89 -2.94 -7.40
C ALA A 27 -9.89 -1.63 -6.62
N PRO A 28 -10.74 -1.46 -5.59
CA PRO A 28 -10.78 -0.23 -4.82
C PRO A 28 -9.46 -0.11 -4.04
N LEU A 29 -8.45 0.51 -4.67
CA LEU A 29 -7.10 0.66 -4.12
C LEU A 29 -7.14 1.37 -2.78
N SER A 30 -8.11 2.26 -2.57
CA SER A 30 -8.36 2.96 -1.31
C SER A 30 -8.65 2.05 -0.11
N GLY A 31 -9.03 0.79 -0.32
CA GLY A 31 -9.26 -0.18 0.75
C GLY A 31 -8.04 -1.04 1.11
N ILE A 32 -6.91 -0.85 0.42
CA ILE A 32 -5.69 -1.64 0.66
C ILE A 32 -4.93 -1.04 1.83
N HIS A 33 -4.82 -1.80 2.92
CA HIS A 33 -4.05 -1.41 4.09
C HIS A 33 -2.67 -2.06 4.09
N VAL A 34 -1.61 -1.25 4.10
CA VAL A 34 -0.23 -1.69 4.36
C VAL A 34 0.30 -0.89 5.55
N PRO A 35 0.64 -1.54 6.67
CA PRO A 35 1.13 -0.85 7.86
C PRO A 35 2.31 0.08 7.56
N GLN A 36 2.19 1.34 7.96
CA GLN A 36 3.28 2.30 7.87
C GLN A 36 4.15 2.21 9.12
N CYS A 37 5.41 1.85 8.93
CA CYS A 37 6.39 1.78 10.02
C CYS A 37 7.29 3.01 10.01
N ARG A 38 7.67 3.45 11.19
CA ARG A 38 8.73 4.45 11.39
C ARG A 38 10.10 3.82 11.17
N ALA A 39 11.12 4.68 11.05
CA ALA A 39 12.51 4.23 10.86
C ALA A 39 13.05 3.38 12.02
N ASP A 40 12.52 3.58 13.24
CA ASP A 40 12.83 2.79 14.44
C ASP A 40 12.12 1.42 14.47
N GLY A 41 11.25 1.13 13.50
CA GLY A 41 10.51 -0.13 13.40
C GLY A 41 9.18 -0.14 14.15
N GLU A 42 8.87 0.91 14.89
CA GLU A 42 7.56 1.11 15.53
C GLU A 42 6.49 1.49 14.48
N TRP A 43 5.23 1.35 14.86
CA TRP A 43 4.12 1.81 14.03
C TRP A 43 4.12 3.33 13.93
N SER A 44 3.88 3.86 12.74
CA SER A 44 3.58 5.27 12.56
C SER A 44 2.28 5.60 13.29
N ARG A 45 2.26 6.78 13.95
CA ARG A 45 1.09 7.24 14.72
C ARG A 45 -0.18 7.34 13.86
N VAL A 46 -0.01 7.70 12.60
CA VAL A 46 -1.08 7.70 11.59
C VAL A 46 -0.85 6.52 10.67
N GLN A 47 -1.90 5.75 10.44
CA GLN A 47 -1.95 4.70 9.43
C GLN A 47 -2.98 5.11 8.38
N CYS A 48 -2.61 5.01 7.11
CA CYS A 48 -3.49 5.34 5.99
C CYS A 48 -3.76 4.10 5.15
N ASP A 49 -4.94 4.06 4.54
CA ASP A 49 -5.25 3.07 3.52
C ASP A 49 -4.99 3.66 2.13
N GLY A 50 -4.77 2.77 1.17
CA GLY A 50 -4.50 3.12 -0.20
C GLY A 50 -3.03 3.37 -0.53
N PRO A 51 -2.75 3.51 -1.83
CA PRO A 51 -1.41 3.82 -2.30
C PRO A 51 -1.01 5.24 -1.85
N PRO A 52 0.29 5.50 -1.71
CA PRO A 52 0.76 6.81 -1.31
C PRO A 52 0.44 7.87 -2.38
N GLU A 53 0.25 9.12 -1.96
CA GLU A 53 -0.16 10.25 -2.81
C GLU A 53 0.68 10.38 -4.10
N GLN A 54 1.98 10.13 -4.00
CA GLN A 54 2.93 10.21 -5.11
C GLN A 54 2.54 9.29 -6.28
N VAL A 55 1.85 8.18 -6.02
CA VAL A 55 1.37 7.28 -7.07
C VAL A 55 0.25 7.94 -7.88
N PHE A 56 -0.63 8.69 -7.22
CA PHE A 56 -1.70 9.42 -7.90
C PHE A 56 -1.14 10.57 -8.72
N GLU A 57 -0.22 11.36 -8.15
CA GLU A 57 0.45 12.45 -8.86
C GLU A 57 1.17 11.95 -10.12
N TRP A 58 1.91 10.85 -10.00
CA TRP A 58 2.59 10.21 -11.13
C TRP A 58 1.59 9.77 -12.21
N TYR A 59 0.46 9.15 -11.81
CA TYR A 59 -0.55 8.67 -12.76
C TYR A 59 -1.23 9.83 -13.50
N GLU A 60 -1.48 10.95 -12.82
CA GLU A 60 -2.02 12.15 -13.45
C GLU A 60 -1.06 12.75 -14.48
N GLN A 61 0.24 12.83 -14.15
CA GLN A 61 1.27 13.28 -15.10
C GLN A 61 1.37 12.37 -16.32
N TRP A 62 1.25 11.05 -16.13
CA TRP A 62 1.33 10.08 -17.23
C TRP A 62 0.11 10.14 -18.17
N ARG A 63 -1.06 10.54 -17.66
CA ARG A 63 -2.29 10.68 -18.44
C ARG A 63 -2.39 11.99 -19.23
N ALA A 64 -1.63 13.01 -18.84
CA ALA A 64 -1.60 14.32 -19.49
C ALA A 64 -0.81 14.28 -20.81
#